data_AF-A0A951FBT9-F1
#
_entry.id   AF-A0A951FBT9-F1
#
_cell.length_a   1.000
_cell.length_b   1.000
_cell.length_c   1.000
_cell.angle_alpha   90.00
_cell.angle_beta   90.00
_cell.angle_gamma   90.00
#
_symmetry.space_group_name_H-M   'P 1'
#
loop_
_entity.id
_entity.type
_entity.pdbx_description
1 polymer ?
#
loop_
_entity_poly.entity_id
_entity_poly.type
_entity_poly.pdbx_seq_one_letter_code
_entity_poly.pdbx_strand_id
1 'polypeptide(L)'
;MPYRHTAKTEAERRLAFFEALHKEDLHQLADRLLGDEPEAIELCVAFIEADTRGNWHGRARAMMARRLKHCTLSTQQQTRLITAILGRFVSGNFAEQFKDQIRLVLHLHAAQVFAVARNCLAHPLDYPQAHVRRYAAWILAHAQQKPAQD
;
A
#
# COMPACT_ATOMS: atom_id res chain seq x y z
N MET A 1 40.87 -10.01 13.87
CA MET A 1 39.68 -9.84 13.00
C MET A 1 38.47 -9.64 13.90
N PRO A 2 38.03 -8.39 14.19
CA PRO A 2 36.85 -8.19 15.01
C PRO A 2 35.58 -8.42 14.18
N TYR A 3 34.76 -9.38 14.58
CA TYR A 3 33.41 -9.58 14.10
C TYR A 3 32.57 -8.33 14.43
N ARG A 4 32.28 -7.49 13.43
CA ARG A 4 31.27 -6.44 13.57
C ARG A 4 29.90 -7.10 13.60
N HIS A 5 29.32 -7.24 14.80
CA HIS A 5 27.86 -7.29 14.91
C HIS A 5 27.32 -5.95 14.43
N THR A 6 26.93 -5.86 13.15
CA THR A 6 26.14 -4.75 12.65
C THR A 6 24.78 -4.81 13.32
N ALA A 7 24.50 -3.83 14.18
CA ALA A 7 23.16 -3.63 14.72
C ALA A 7 22.21 -3.45 13.55
N LYS A 8 21.17 -4.30 13.44
CA LYS A 8 20.12 -4.15 12.44
C LYS A 8 19.53 -2.75 12.55
N THR A 9 19.41 -2.08 11.41
CA THR A 9 18.75 -0.78 11.27
C THR A 9 17.31 -0.86 11.76
N GLU A 10 16.71 0.26 12.16
CA GLU A 10 15.32 0.28 12.65
C GLU A 10 14.33 -0.28 11.62
N ALA A 11 14.56 0.02 10.33
CA ALA A 11 13.77 -0.50 9.22
C ALA A 11 13.84 -2.04 9.11
N GLU A 12 15.03 -2.63 9.26
CA GLU A 12 15.21 -4.09 9.24
C GLU A 12 14.54 -4.76 10.45
N ARG A 13 14.56 -4.11 11.62
CA ARG A 13 13.85 -4.62 12.81
C ARG A 13 12.34 -4.58 12.61
N ARG A 14 11.81 -3.51 12.04
CA ARG A 14 10.37 -3.39 11.71
C ARG A 14 9.95 -4.42 10.68
N LEU A 15 10.76 -4.63 9.64
CA LEU A 15 10.51 -5.67 8.64
C LEU A 15 10.44 -7.05 9.30
N ALA A 16 11.44 -7.41 10.12
CA ALA A 16 11.48 -8.68 10.82
C ALA A 16 10.29 -8.86 11.78
N PHE A 17 9.87 -7.80 12.48
CA PHE A 17 8.67 -7.81 13.31
C PHE A 17 7.43 -8.14 12.49
N PHE A 18 7.22 -7.46 11.36
CA PHE A 18 6.06 -7.68 10.51
C PHE A 18 6.09 -9.04 9.79
N GLU A 19 7.27 -9.56 9.43
CA GLU A 19 7.42 -10.90 8.86
C GLU A 19 7.08 -12.02 9.84
N ALA A 20 7.26 -11.78 11.14
CA ALA A 20 6.92 -12.73 12.19
C ALA A 20 5.41 -12.79 12.48
N LEU A 21 4.62 -11.79 12.06
CA LEU A 21 3.18 -11.76 12.32
C LEU A 21 2.47 -12.87 11.56
N HIS A 22 1.58 -13.56 12.26
CA HIS A 22 0.74 -14.59 11.65
C HIS A 22 -0.62 -14.02 11.27
N LYS A 23 -1.41 -14.86 10.58
CA LYS A 23 -2.76 -14.49 10.11
C LYS A 23 -3.63 -13.89 11.22
N GLU A 24 -3.58 -14.47 12.42
CA GLU A 24 -4.40 -14.05 13.57
C GLU A 24 -3.98 -12.67 14.06
N ASP A 25 -2.68 -12.41 14.20
CA ASP A 25 -2.15 -11.10 14.59
C ASP A 25 -2.55 -10.01 13.60
N LEU A 26 -2.43 -10.30 12.31
CA LEU A 26 -2.81 -9.37 11.23
C LEU A 26 -4.32 -9.11 11.19
N HIS A 27 -5.14 -10.11 11.53
CA HIS A 27 -6.58 -9.95 11.67
C HIS A 27 -6.94 -9.05 12.85
N GLN A 28 -6.41 -9.34 14.04
CA GLN A 28 -6.66 -8.57 15.25
C GLN A 28 -6.21 -7.12 15.07
N LEU A 29 -5.02 -6.91 14.49
CA LEU A 29 -4.51 -5.60 14.17
C LEU A 29 -5.45 -4.84 13.22
N ALA A 30 -5.95 -5.50 12.18
CA ALA A 30 -6.90 -4.88 11.28
C ALA A 30 -8.25 -4.59 11.94
N ASP A 31 -8.73 -5.41 12.90
CA ASP A 31 -10.04 -5.23 13.55
C ASP A 31 -10.07 -3.98 14.41
N ARG A 32 -8.94 -3.64 15.04
CA ARG A 32 -8.76 -2.39 15.80
C ARG A 32 -8.95 -1.12 14.95
N LEU A 33 -8.78 -1.20 13.63
CA LEU A 33 -9.11 -0.09 12.72
C LEU A 33 -10.60 0.27 12.71
N LEU A 34 -11.48 -0.68 13.06
CA LEU A 34 -12.92 -0.41 13.15
C LEU A 34 -13.27 0.55 14.30
N GLY A 35 -12.40 0.62 15.32
CA GLY A 35 -12.51 1.57 16.43
C GLY A 35 -11.76 2.89 16.20
N ASP A 36 -11.19 3.13 15.01
CA ASP A 36 -10.34 4.29 14.69
C ASP A 36 -9.17 4.47 15.68
N GLU A 37 -8.63 3.36 16.20
CA GLU A 37 -7.56 3.38 17.21
C GLU A 37 -6.24 3.94 16.63
N PRO A 38 -5.68 5.04 17.18
CA PRO A 38 -4.51 5.71 16.60
C PRO A 38 -3.28 4.82 16.46
N GLU A 39 -3.01 3.98 17.46
CA GLU A 39 -1.87 3.04 17.44
C GLU A 39 -2.03 1.96 16.35
N ALA A 40 -3.25 1.45 16.18
CA ALA A 40 -3.54 0.44 15.17
C ALA A 40 -3.42 1.02 13.76
N ILE A 41 -3.89 2.26 13.56
CA ILE A 41 -3.72 3.00 12.30
C ILE A 41 -2.23 3.12 11.98
N GLU A 42 -1.42 3.59 12.92
CA GLU A 42 0.01 3.79 12.71
C GLU A 42 0.73 2.49 12.37
N LEU A 43 0.44 1.40 13.09
CA LEU A 43 0.99 0.08 12.81
C LEU A 43 0.54 -0.48 11.45
N CYS A 44 -0.72 -0.27 11.07
CA CYS A 44 -1.22 -0.69 9.75
C CYS A 44 -0.58 0.11 8.61
N VAL A 45 -0.37 1.41 8.79
CA VAL A 45 0.37 2.25 7.84
C VAL A 45 1.80 1.72 7.69
N ALA A 46 2.50 1.51 8.80
CA ALA A 46 3.86 0.96 8.79
C ALA A 46 3.94 -0.45 8.17
N PHE A 47 2.93 -1.31 8.39
CA PHE A 47 2.85 -2.63 7.76
C PHE A 47 2.63 -2.56 6.25
N ILE A 48 1.79 -1.63 5.78
CA ILE A 48 1.60 -1.39 4.35
C ILE A 48 2.88 -0.87 3.73
N GLU A 49 3.60 0.04 4.39
CA GLU A 49 4.90 0.54 3.93
C GLU A 49 5.96 -0.55 3.83
N ALA A 50 6.00 -1.44 4.82
CA ALA A 50 6.94 -2.55 4.84
C ALA A 50 6.64 -3.53 3.70
N ASP A 51 7.61 -3.80 2.81
CA ASP A 51 7.46 -4.76 1.70
C ASP A 51 7.64 -6.22 2.16
N THR A 52 6.91 -6.61 3.21
CA THR A 52 6.88 -7.99 3.69
C THR A 52 6.15 -8.93 2.71
N ARG A 53 6.63 -10.16 2.62
CA ARG A 53 6.11 -11.20 1.69
C ARG A 53 5.62 -12.47 2.42
N GLY A 54 5.32 -12.36 3.70
CA GLY A 54 4.80 -13.47 4.50
C GLY A 54 3.48 -14.02 3.96
N ASN A 55 3.17 -15.27 4.32
CA ASN A 55 1.92 -15.90 3.95
C ASN A 55 0.76 -15.04 4.45
N TRP A 56 -0.27 -14.85 3.62
CA TRP A 56 -1.46 -14.05 3.95
C TRP A 56 -1.25 -12.52 4.04
N HIS A 57 -0.03 -11.99 3.94
CA HIS A 57 0.24 -10.55 4.04
C HIS A 57 -0.46 -9.72 2.96
N GLY A 58 -0.55 -10.23 1.73
CA GLY A 58 -1.31 -9.56 0.66
C GLY A 58 -2.80 -9.41 1.01
N ARG A 59 -3.39 -10.42 1.66
CA ARG A 59 -4.79 -10.39 2.11
C ARG A 59 -4.97 -9.44 3.29
N ALA A 60 -4.02 -9.43 4.22
CA ALA A 60 -3.99 -8.48 5.32
C ALA A 60 -3.95 -7.03 4.79
N ARG A 61 -3.04 -6.70 3.86
CA ARG A 61 -2.99 -5.36 3.25
C ARG A 61 -4.28 -4.99 2.53
N ALA A 62 -4.91 -5.93 1.82
CA ALA A 62 -6.19 -5.68 1.18
C ALA A 62 -7.31 -5.38 2.19
N MET A 63 -7.35 -6.10 3.31
CA MET A 63 -8.31 -5.86 4.39
C MET A 63 -8.06 -4.55 5.12
N MET A 64 -6.81 -4.27 5.50
CA MET A 64 -6.40 -3.00 6.10
C MET A 64 -6.74 -1.84 5.17
N ALA A 65 -6.49 -1.97 3.85
CA ALA A 65 -6.81 -0.91 2.90
C ALA A 65 -8.31 -0.58 2.83
N ARG A 66 -9.18 -1.59 2.92
CA ARG A 66 -10.64 -1.39 2.97
C ARG A 66 -11.08 -0.66 4.24
N ARG A 67 -10.44 -0.95 5.37
CA ARG A 67 -10.77 -0.37 6.68
C ARG A 67 -10.18 1.02 6.87
N LEU A 68 -8.91 1.23 6.52
CA LEU A 68 -8.21 2.52 6.57
C LEU A 68 -8.91 3.62 5.79
N LYS A 69 -9.67 3.27 4.75
CA LYS A 69 -10.52 4.21 4.00
C LYS A 69 -11.52 4.94 4.91
N HIS A 70 -11.94 4.32 6.01
CA HIS A 70 -12.92 4.85 6.96
C HIS A 70 -12.29 5.47 8.21
N CYS A 71 -10.96 5.42 8.34
CA CYS A 71 -10.24 5.96 9.49
C CYS A 71 -9.85 7.43 9.30
N THR A 72 -9.65 8.14 10.41
CA THR A 72 -9.14 9.52 10.40
C THR A 72 -7.63 9.51 10.22
N LEU A 73 -7.15 9.61 8.98
CA LEU A 73 -5.72 9.58 8.68
C LEU A 73 -5.10 10.98 8.69
N SER A 74 -3.99 11.16 9.40
CA SER A 74 -3.21 12.40 9.32
C SER A 74 -2.61 12.59 7.92
N THR A 75 -2.31 13.83 7.55
CA THR A 75 -1.66 14.14 6.26
C THR A 75 -0.37 13.33 6.08
N GLN A 76 0.43 13.18 7.14
CA GLN A 76 1.67 12.40 7.10
C GLN A 76 1.40 10.92 6.80
N GLN A 77 0.39 10.32 7.42
CA GLN A 77 0.00 8.93 7.18
C GLN A 77 -0.52 8.72 5.75
N GLN A 78 -1.32 9.67 5.24
CA GLN A 78 -1.79 9.64 3.86
C GLN A 78 -0.63 9.69 2.86
N THR A 79 0.31 10.64 3.04
CA THR A 79 1.50 10.76 2.18
C THR A 79 2.33 9.48 2.16
N ARG A 80 2.53 8.88 3.33
CA ARG A 80 3.24 7.61 3.51
C ARG A 80 2.59 6.45 2.75
N LEU A 81 1.28 6.27 2.92
CA LEU A 81 0.49 5.26 2.19
C LEU A 81 0.57 5.47 0.68
N ILE A 82 0.33 6.71 0.23
CA ILE A 82 0.35 7.06 -1.20
C ILE A 82 1.73 6.74 -1.79
N THR A 83 2.81 7.18 -1.14
CA THR A 83 4.18 6.96 -1.60
C THR A 83 4.49 5.47 -1.69
N ALA A 84 4.19 4.70 -0.65
CA ALA A 84 4.50 3.27 -0.61
C ALA A 84 3.69 2.46 -1.63
N ILE A 85 2.41 2.77 -1.81
CA ILE A 85 1.53 2.06 -2.75
C ILE A 85 1.87 2.46 -4.19
N LEU A 86 2.03 3.76 -4.49
CA LEU A 86 2.39 4.17 -5.85
C LEU A 86 3.80 3.72 -6.25
N GLY A 87 4.76 3.71 -5.32
CA GLY A 87 6.10 3.16 -5.57
C GLY A 87 6.06 1.68 -5.95
N ARG A 88 5.24 0.87 -5.25
CA ARG A 88 5.02 -0.54 -5.61
C ARG A 88 4.28 -0.70 -6.94
N PHE A 89 3.28 0.13 -7.20
CA PHE A 89 2.57 0.13 -8.49
C PHE A 89 3.54 0.36 -9.65
N VAL A 90 4.35 1.40 -9.57
CA VAL A 90 5.27 1.83 -10.62
C VAL A 90 6.40 0.82 -10.83
N SER A 91 6.95 0.24 -9.74
CA SER A 91 7.99 -0.79 -9.83
C SER A 91 7.46 -2.14 -10.33
N GLY A 92 6.14 -2.35 -10.33
CA GLY A 92 5.54 -3.64 -10.67
C GLY A 92 5.69 -4.71 -9.58
N ASN A 93 6.25 -4.37 -8.41
CA ASN A 93 6.40 -5.28 -7.28
C ASN A 93 5.11 -5.32 -6.44
N PHE A 94 4.06 -5.92 -7.01
CA PHE A 94 2.78 -6.09 -6.33
C PHE A 94 2.09 -7.40 -6.70
N ALA A 95 1.26 -7.90 -5.78
CA ALA A 95 0.48 -9.12 -5.95
C ALA A 95 -0.94 -8.84 -6.49
N GLU A 96 -1.69 -9.89 -6.83
CA GLU A 96 -3.04 -9.75 -7.38
C GLU A 96 -4.03 -9.00 -6.47
N GLN A 97 -3.86 -9.10 -5.16
CA GLN A 97 -4.69 -8.45 -4.13
C GLN A 97 -4.46 -6.93 -4.02
N PHE A 98 -3.62 -6.36 -4.90
CA PHE A 98 -3.19 -4.97 -4.82
C PHE A 98 -4.26 -3.95 -5.21
N LYS A 99 -5.35 -4.36 -5.89
CA LYS A 99 -6.43 -3.46 -6.29
C LYS A 99 -7.07 -2.72 -5.10
N ASP A 100 -7.17 -3.35 -3.93
CA ASP A 100 -7.75 -2.70 -2.75
C ASP A 100 -6.84 -1.59 -2.20
N GLN A 101 -5.52 -1.77 -2.30
CA GLN A 101 -4.56 -0.70 -1.97
C GLN A 101 -4.66 0.47 -2.95
N ILE A 102 -4.85 0.18 -4.24
CA ILE A 102 -5.11 1.23 -5.25
C ILE A 102 -6.42 1.98 -4.96
N ARG A 103 -7.49 1.26 -4.58
CA ARG A 103 -8.76 1.90 -4.21
C ARG A 103 -8.62 2.82 -2.99
N LEU A 104 -7.81 2.44 -2.00
CA LEU A 104 -7.48 3.30 -0.88
C LEU A 104 -6.82 4.60 -1.37
N VAL A 105 -5.74 4.53 -2.16
CA VAL A 105 -5.07 5.76 -2.61
C VAL A 105 -5.90 6.57 -3.60
N LEU A 106 -6.81 5.95 -4.36
CA LEU A 106 -7.82 6.68 -5.15
C LEU A 106 -8.80 7.46 -4.26
N HIS A 107 -9.12 6.93 -3.08
CA HIS A 107 -9.95 7.66 -2.12
C HIS A 107 -9.19 8.83 -1.47
N LEU A 108 -7.91 8.64 -1.16
CA LEU A 108 -7.09 9.67 -0.52
C LEU A 108 -6.65 10.77 -1.49
N HIS A 109 -6.23 10.42 -2.72
CA HIS A 109 -5.63 11.38 -3.64
C HIS A 109 -5.74 10.94 -5.12
N ALA A 110 -6.97 10.90 -5.63
CA ALA A 110 -7.28 10.41 -6.97
C ALA A 110 -6.46 11.06 -8.10
N ALA A 111 -6.27 12.39 -8.04
CA ALA A 111 -5.58 13.14 -9.09
C ALA A 111 -4.15 12.63 -9.34
N GLN A 112 -3.40 12.35 -8.26
CA GLN A 112 -2.04 11.83 -8.37
C GLN A 112 -2.02 10.40 -8.90
N VAL A 113 -2.96 9.55 -8.47
CA VAL A 113 -3.06 8.16 -8.96
C VAL A 113 -3.33 8.14 -10.47
N PHE A 114 -4.22 9.01 -10.96
CA PHE A 114 -4.49 9.14 -12.39
C PHE A 114 -3.31 9.68 -13.18
N ALA A 115 -2.57 10.65 -12.62
CA ALA A 115 -1.35 11.16 -13.25
C ALA A 115 -0.30 10.05 -13.41
N VAL A 116 -0.06 9.26 -12.37
CA VAL A 116 0.87 8.11 -12.41
C VAL A 116 0.40 7.06 -13.41
N ALA A 117 -0.89 6.70 -13.41
CA ALA A 117 -1.44 5.73 -14.37
C ALA A 117 -1.29 6.21 -15.83
N ARG A 118 -1.53 7.50 -16.12
CA ARG A 118 -1.26 8.07 -17.45
C ARG A 118 0.22 7.95 -17.83
N ASN A 119 1.12 8.27 -16.90
CA ASN A 119 2.56 8.15 -17.12
C ASN A 119 2.96 6.71 -17.47
N CYS A 120 2.42 5.72 -16.74
CA CYS A 120 2.67 4.30 -16.99
C CYS A 120 2.26 3.83 -18.39
N LEU A 121 1.23 4.44 -18.99
CA LEU A 121 0.79 4.12 -20.35
C LEU A 121 1.55 4.90 -21.43
N ALA A 122 1.89 6.17 -21.16
CA ALA A 122 2.57 7.04 -22.10
C ALA A 122 4.04 6.64 -22.31
N HIS A 123 4.67 6.03 -21.31
CA HIS A 123 6.10 5.70 -21.31
C HIS A 123 6.35 4.18 -21.17
N PRO A 124 5.97 3.37 -22.17
CA PRO A 124 6.07 1.91 -22.08
C PRO A 124 7.52 1.38 -21.96
N LEU A 125 8.52 2.18 -22.35
CA LEU A 125 9.93 1.86 -22.19
C LEU A 125 10.39 1.97 -20.73
N ASP A 126 9.88 2.96 -19.99
CA ASP A 126 10.18 3.16 -18.57
C ASP A 126 9.42 2.17 -17.68
N TYR A 127 8.30 1.65 -18.18
CA TYR A 127 7.43 0.68 -17.49
C TYR A 127 7.23 -0.57 -18.35
N PRO A 128 8.27 -1.40 -18.52
CA PRO A 128 8.25 -2.53 -19.45
C PRO A 128 7.26 -3.62 -19.02
N GLN A 129 6.89 -3.68 -17.74
CA GLN A 129 6.02 -4.71 -17.20
C GLN A 129 4.57 -4.56 -17.71
N ALA A 130 4.09 -5.53 -18.48
CA ALA A 130 2.75 -5.51 -19.05
C ALA A 130 1.64 -5.45 -17.97
N HIS A 131 1.85 -6.04 -16.79
CA HIS A 131 0.87 -5.97 -15.70
C HIS A 131 0.71 -4.58 -15.12
N VAL A 132 1.78 -3.77 -15.04
CA VAL A 132 1.70 -2.36 -14.62
C VAL A 132 0.80 -1.58 -15.57
N ARG A 133 1.01 -1.71 -16.89
CA ARG A 133 0.19 -1.05 -17.91
C ARG A 133 -1.27 -1.51 -17.90
N ARG A 134 -1.54 -2.81 -17.70
CA ARG A 134 -2.92 -3.32 -17.54
C ARG A 134 -3.62 -2.71 -16.32
N TYR A 135 -2.91 -2.60 -15.20
CA TYR A 135 -3.44 -1.94 -14.00
C TYR A 135 -3.65 -0.44 -14.22
N ALA A 136 -2.73 0.24 -14.93
CA ALA A 136 -2.88 1.64 -15.29
C ALA A 136 -4.15 1.88 -16.13
N ALA A 137 -4.39 1.06 -17.15
CA ALA A 137 -5.62 1.13 -17.94
C ALA A 137 -6.87 0.88 -17.09
N TRP A 138 -6.84 -0.10 -16.19
CA TRP A 138 -7.93 -0.37 -15.24
C TRP A 138 -8.22 0.83 -14.31
N ILE A 139 -7.18 1.52 -13.83
CA ILE A 139 -7.30 2.74 -13.02
C ILE A 139 -7.98 3.86 -13.82
N LEU A 140 -7.57 4.10 -15.07
CA LEU A 140 -8.13 5.17 -15.88
C LEU A 140 -9.58 4.88 -16.31
N ALA A 141 -9.94 3.61 -16.52
CA ALA A 141 -11.32 3.22 -16.73
C ALA A 141 -12.20 3.51 -15.50
N HIS A 142 -11.67 3.40 -14.28
CA HIS A 142 -12.40 3.78 -13.06
C HIS A 142 -12.70 5.28 -12.98
N ALA A 143 -11.82 6.13 -13.54
CA ALA A 143 -12.04 7.58 -13.58
C ALA A 143 -13.27 7.95 -14.42
N GLN A 144 -13.49 7.22 -15.51
CA GLN A 144 -14.60 7.46 -16.45
C GLN A 144 -15.97 7.03 -15.90
N GLN A 145 -15.98 6.22 -14.83
CA GLN A 145 -17.20 5.69 -14.21
C GLN A 145 -17.67 6.47 -12.98
N LYS A 146 -16.82 7.31 -12.38
CA LYS A 146 -17.22 8.20 -11.29
C LYS A 146 -17.65 9.54 -11.89
N PRO A 147 -18.94 9.92 -11.83
CA PRO A 147 -19.31 11.29 -12.20
C PRO A 147 -18.60 12.26 -11.26
N ALA A 148 -18.21 13.42 -11.81
CA ALA A 148 -17.69 14.54 -11.04
C ALA A 148 -18.66 14.84 -9.89
N GLN A 149 -18.21 14.61 -8.66
CA GLN A 149 -18.86 15.20 -7.50
C GLN A 149 -18.22 16.58 -7.35
N ASP A 150 -18.92 17.57 -7.91
CA ASP A 150 -18.72 19.00 -7.63
C ASP A 150 -19.14 19.32 -6.19
#